data_AF-A0A0S7X842-F1
#
_entry.id   AF-A0A0S7X842-F1
#
_cell.length_a   1.000
_cell.length_b   1.000
_cell.length_c   1.000
_cell.angle_alpha   90.00
_cell.angle_beta   90.00
_cell.angle_gamma   90.00
#
_symmetry.space_group_name_H-M   'P 1'
#
loop_
_entity.id
_entity.type
_entity.pdbx_description
1 polymer ?
#
loop_
_entity_poly.entity_id
_entity_poly.type
_entity_poly.pdbx_seq_one_letter_code
_entity_poly.pdbx_strand_id
1 'polypeptide(L)'
;MKLCLVACILLAGLFFGAGQGKEHFKGASGVRKMTDDELNRIRDGFDQRVREAFEAERGKPLVRARKRPPLRPGRGNYVRHYSYSIVEFATRCFLLDEQIDEANAALLENAQHYLDNPKDIDDRDSFHWHSEMLCRLIELYGPQGSAAPGRLKPETEKHIMETLWRYASRHSRIADAEVERSRTWHIYESENHHAQRFTTAWHFAKLAKESPQFRGRKYEDGFTAAEHYAAWTEYIKAYCTERARKGLFVEVGSDGYNTVLLKGLYNVFDFAEDPELRRRSGCLLDFYWASWAQEQIDGVRGGGRARIYQTGGDRMGSGTHTRALAWFYFGMGEPNRFSSPLLSALTSAYRPPLVVIDLACDVGGRGRYGVHQRPLGLAEPGYNAPPDYRLRTDTGGIHRYSWCTPAFIMGTLMVKPRPASEWTHISSQNRWHGVIFAGHPDARIVPQCQAADGRVAHNAQWSVQSEGTLICQKLKTN
;
A
#
# COMPACT_ATOMS: atom_id res chain seq x y z
N MET A 1 10.05 -41.50 40.00
CA MET A 1 9.31 -41.90 38.77
C MET A 1 9.82 -41.00 37.64
N LYS A 2 10.90 -41.37 36.96
CA LYS A 2 10.98 -42.20 35.73
C LYS A 2 10.13 -41.65 34.55
N LEU A 3 10.89 -41.13 33.57
CA LEU A 3 10.72 -41.13 32.11
C LEU A 3 9.42 -40.61 31.49
N CYS A 4 9.55 -39.57 30.64
CA CYS A 4 9.40 -39.76 29.19
C CYS A 4 10.00 -38.55 28.45
N LEU A 5 11.21 -38.76 27.92
CA LEU A 5 11.97 -37.85 27.07
C LEU A 5 11.84 -38.36 25.63
N VAL A 6 11.40 -37.48 24.74
CA VAL A 6 11.79 -37.32 23.32
C VAL A 6 12.23 -38.59 22.56
N ALA A 7 11.39 -39.02 21.62
CA ALA A 7 11.79 -39.88 20.50
C ALA A 7 11.13 -39.36 19.21
N CYS A 8 11.96 -38.87 18.28
CA CYS A 8 11.78 -38.93 16.82
C CYS A 8 13.00 -38.26 16.15
N ILE A 9 14.13 -38.97 16.19
CA ILE A 9 15.30 -38.78 15.31
C ILE A 9 15.55 -40.16 14.68
N LEU A 10 15.92 -40.16 13.39
CA LEU A 10 16.30 -41.28 12.49
C LEU A 10 15.20 -41.80 11.55
N LEU A 11 15.18 -41.22 10.34
CA LEU A 11 15.10 -41.99 9.08
C LEU A 11 15.51 -41.09 7.90
N ALA A 12 16.82 -40.89 7.77
CA ALA A 12 17.46 -40.43 6.53
C ALA A 12 18.95 -40.84 6.59
N GLY A 13 19.21 -42.13 6.40
CA GLY A 13 20.56 -42.67 6.51
C GLY A 13 20.63 -44.13 6.12
N LEU A 14 20.24 -44.45 4.89
CA LEU A 14 20.54 -45.73 4.23
C LEU A 14 20.41 -45.53 2.71
N PHE A 15 21.41 -44.90 2.10
CA PHE A 15 21.84 -45.09 0.71
C PHE A 15 23.21 -44.40 0.53
N PHE A 16 24.25 -44.97 1.15
CA PHE A 16 25.63 -44.72 0.74
C PHE A 16 26.09 -45.94 -0.06
N GLY A 17 25.79 -45.91 -1.36
CA GLY A 17 26.51 -46.69 -2.36
C GLY A 17 27.63 -45.82 -2.92
N ALA A 18 28.87 -46.27 -2.73
CA ALA A 18 30.05 -45.62 -3.30
C ALA A 18 29.98 -45.62 -4.83
N GLY A 19 29.77 -44.43 -5.41
CA GLY A 19 29.92 -44.15 -6.82
C GLY A 19 30.51 -42.76 -6.97
N GLN A 20 31.76 -42.69 -7.39
CA GLN A 20 32.42 -41.44 -7.74
C GLN A 20 31.69 -40.81 -8.94
N GLY A 21 30.84 -39.83 -8.67
CA GLY A 21 30.29 -38.91 -9.66
C GLY A 21 30.51 -37.50 -9.15
N LYS A 22 31.57 -36.84 -9.62
CA LYS A 22 31.67 -35.37 -9.56
C LYS A 22 30.61 -34.80 -10.49
N GLU A 23 29.35 -34.78 -10.08
CA GLU A 23 28.41 -33.84 -10.67
C GLU A 23 28.63 -32.48 -10.02
N HIS A 24 29.43 -31.66 -10.71
CA HIS A 24 29.29 -30.23 -10.60
C HIS A 24 27.80 -29.89 -10.72
N PHE A 25 27.22 -29.30 -9.67
CA PHE A 25 26.11 -28.38 -9.85
C PHE A 25 26.63 -27.34 -10.85
N LYS A 26 26.35 -27.55 -12.13
CA LYS A 26 26.43 -26.49 -13.13
C LYS A 26 25.53 -25.40 -12.57
N GLY A 27 26.15 -24.29 -12.18
CA GLY A 27 25.42 -23.07 -11.90
C GLY A 27 24.45 -22.83 -13.05
N ALA A 28 23.37 -22.10 -12.79
CA ALA A 28 22.48 -21.60 -13.84
C ALA A 28 23.26 -20.63 -14.76
N SER A 29 24.18 -21.16 -15.57
CA SER A 29 24.88 -20.49 -16.64
C SER A 29 23.95 -20.57 -17.85
N GLY A 30 22.95 -19.71 -17.85
CA GLY A 30 21.95 -19.69 -18.91
C GLY A 30 20.83 -18.67 -18.75
N VAL A 31 20.84 -17.84 -17.70
CA VAL A 31 19.85 -16.76 -17.61
C VAL A 31 20.33 -15.62 -18.51
N ARG A 32 19.74 -15.54 -19.70
CA ARG A 32 19.95 -14.43 -20.63
C ARG A 32 19.48 -13.15 -19.94
N LYS A 33 20.38 -12.16 -19.80
CA LYS A 33 20.00 -10.81 -19.39
C LYS A 33 19.03 -10.22 -20.41
N MET A 34 17.97 -9.60 -19.91
CA MET A 34 16.99 -8.91 -20.75
C MET A 34 17.67 -7.71 -21.43
N THR A 35 17.40 -7.49 -22.71
CA THR A 35 17.83 -6.27 -23.39
C THR A 35 16.98 -5.08 -22.96
N ASP A 36 17.49 -3.86 -23.15
CA ASP A 36 16.70 -2.65 -22.90
C ASP A 36 15.38 -2.65 -23.70
N ASP A 37 15.37 -3.19 -24.91
CA ASP A 37 14.15 -3.35 -25.73
C ASP A 37 13.15 -4.33 -25.10
N GLU A 38 13.61 -5.39 -24.46
CA GLU A 38 12.76 -6.33 -23.73
C GLU A 38 12.16 -5.67 -22.47
N LEU A 39 12.98 -4.92 -21.72
CA LEU A 39 12.54 -4.20 -20.53
C LEU A 39 11.55 -3.06 -20.89
N ASN A 40 11.82 -2.30 -21.94
CA ASN A 40 10.92 -1.28 -22.47
C ASN A 40 9.58 -1.88 -22.88
N ARG A 41 9.56 -3.04 -23.59
CA ARG A 41 8.31 -3.72 -23.94
C ARG A 41 7.46 -4.10 -22.72
N ILE A 42 8.10 -4.54 -21.63
CA ILE A 42 7.37 -4.85 -20.38
C ILE A 42 6.77 -3.58 -19.76
N ARG A 43 7.58 -2.53 -19.65
CA ARG A 43 7.17 -1.22 -19.12
C ARG A 43 5.98 -0.66 -19.90
N ASP A 44 6.10 -0.64 -21.22
CA ASP A 44 5.17 0.02 -22.12
C ASP A 44 3.91 -0.84 -22.33
N GLY A 45 4.00 -2.15 -22.09
CA GLY A 45 2.84 -3.04 -22.01
C GLY A 45 1.86 -2.71 -20.87
N PHE A 46 2.24 -1.86 -19.91
CA PHE A 46 1.34 -1.38 -18.85
C PHE A 46 0.07 -0.74 -19.44
N ASP A 47 0.24 0.18 -20.40
CA ASP A 47 -0.87 0.94 -20.97
C ASP A 47 -1.85 0.05 -21.73
N GLN A 48 -1.32 -0.95 -22.42
CA GLN A 48 -2.13 -1.97 -23.07
C GLN A 48 -2.94 -2.78 -22.06
N ARG A 49 -2.28 -3.31 -21.00
CA ARG A 49 -2.97 -4.11 -19.96
C ARG A 49 -4.05 -3.30 -19.25
N VAL A 50 -3.78 -2.01 -18.96
CA VAL A 50 -4.78 -1.10 -18.38
C VAL A 50 -5.95 -0.91 -19.34
N ARG A 51 -5.69 -0.58 -20.60
CA ARG A 51 -6.74 -0.39 -21.62
C ARG A 51 -7.62 -1.63 -21.74
N GLU A 52 -7.02 -2.81 -21.88
CA GLU A 52 -7.73 -4.09 -21.97
C GLU A 52 -8.62 -4.33 -20.73
N ALA A 53 -8.12 -4.04 -19.53
CA ALA A 53 -8.89 -4.20 -18.30
C ALA A 53 -10.11 -3.26 -18.23
N PHE A 54 -10.00 -2.03 -18.73
CA PHE A 54 -11.13 -1.10 -18.81
C PHE A 54 -12.10 -1.49 -19.93
N GLU A 55 -11.60 -1.83 -21.12
CA GLU A 55 -12.40 -2.26 -22.27
C GLU A 55 -13.24 -3.52 -21.95
N ALA A 56 -12.72 -4.44 -21.15
CA ALA A 56 -13.48 -5.61 -20.68
C ALA A 56 -14.71 -5.27 -19.83
N GLU A 57 -14.79 -4.03 -19.31
CA GLU A 57 -15.92 -3.50 -18.55
C GLU A 57 -16.77 -2.50 -19.36
N ARG A 58 -16.47 -2.28 -20.66
CA ARG A 58 -17.21 -1.37 -21.55
C ARG A 58 -18.70 -1.70 -21.58
N GLY A 59 -19.55 -0.67 -21.64
CA GLY A 59 -21.01 -0.81 -21.74
C GLY A 59 -21.73 -1.38 -20.52
N LYS A 60 -21.03 -1.86 -19.49
CA LYS A 60 -21.67 -2.37 -18.26
C LYS A 60 -22.34 -1.24 -17.47
N PRO A 61 -23.57 -1.45 -16.96
CA PRO A 61 -24.27 -0.44 -16.17
C PRO A 61 -23.65 -0.33 -14.77
N LEU A 62 -23.89 0.82 -14.11
CA LEU A 62 -23.51 1.03 -12.72
C LEU A 62 -24.23 0.06 -11.78
N VAL A 63 -23.46 -0.75 -11.05
CA VAL A 63 -23.97 -1.58 -9.93
C VAL A 63 -23.47 -1.00 -8.61
N ARG A 64 -24.39 -0.34 -7.88
CA ARG A 64 -24.08 0.25 -6.57
C ARG A 64 -23.89 -0.82 -5.52
N ALA A 65 -22.77 -0.81 -4.82
CA ALA A 65 -22.62 -1.65 -3.63
C ALA A 65 -23.50 -1.14 -2.47
N ARG A 66 -23.93 -2.04 -1.59
CA ARG A 66 -24.80 -1.71 -0.45
C ARG A 66 -24.11 -0.77 0.55
N LYS A 67 -24.78 0.33 0.92
CA LYS A 67 -24.46 1.13 2.11
C LYS A 67 -24.71 0.30 3.37
N ARG A 68 -23.74 0.18 4.26
CA ARG A 68 -23.85 -0.66 5.48
C ARG A 68 -24.03 0.22 6.71
N PRO A 69 -24.72 -0.27 7.76
CA PRO A 69 -24.83 0.46 9.01
C PRO A 69 -23.45 0.72 9.64
N PRO A 70 -23.35 1.63 10.63
CA PRO A 70 -22.11 1.93 11.32
C PRO A 70 -21.42 0.68 11.87
N LEU A 71 -20.10 0.59 11.75
CA LEU A 71 -19.33 -0.56 12.25
C LEU A 71 -19.33 -0.67 13.79
N ARG A 72 -19.57 0.45 14.48
CA ARG A 72 -19.66 0.55 15.94
C ARG A 72 -20.63 1.69 16.31
N PRO A 73 -21.22 1.67 17.51
CA PRO A 73 -22.00 2.80 18.02
C PRO A 73 -21.23 4.12 17.94
N GLY A 74 -21.92 5.21 17.58
CA GLY A 74 -21.34 6.56 17.49
C GLY A 74 -20.61 6.89 16.17
N ARG A 75 -20.43 5.92 15.27
CA ARG A 75 -19.81 6.12 13.96
C ARG A 75 -20.82 6.50 12.87
N GLY A 76 -20.33 7.05 11.76
CA GLY A 76 -21.08 7.14 10.51
C GLY A 76 -21.30 5.77 9.86
N ASN A 77 -22.16 5.72 8.85
CA ASN A 77 -22.40 4.53 8.05
C ASN A 77 -21.11 4.08 7.35
N TYR A 78 -20.99 2.78 7.15
CA TYR A 78 -19.88 2.20 6.39
C TYR A 78 -20.23 2.14 4.90
N VAL A 79 -19.80 3.16 4.16
CA VAL A 79 -20.19 3.43 2.77
C VAL A 79 -19.01 3.40 1.79
N ARG A 80 -17.89 2.82 2.22
CA ARG A 80 -16.68 2.62 1.40
C ARG A 80 -16.97 1.92 0.08
N HIS A 81 -17.52 0.70 0.14
CA HIS A 81 -17.74 -0.11 -1.06
C HIS A 81 -18.76 0.54 -2.01
N TYR A 82 -19.77 1.24 -1.46
CA TYR A 82 -20.70 2.04 -2.25
C TYR A 82 -19.95 3.11 -3.03
N SER A 83 -19.08 3.87 -2.36
CA SER A 83 -18.27 4.91 -3.02
C SER A 83 -17.29 4.31 -4.04
N TYR A 84 -16.72 3.13 -3.75
CA TYR A 84 -15.85 2.40 -4.68
C TYR A 84 -16.57 2.06 -5.98
N SER A 85 -17.78 1.50 -5.89
CA SER A 85 -18.56 1.18 -7.09
C SER A 85 -18.83 2.39 -7.99
N ILE A 86 -18.95 3.58 -7.39
CA ILE A 86 -19.20 4.82 -8.12
C ILE A 86 -17.93 5.34 -8.79
N VAL A 87 -16.81 5.44 -8.07
CA VAL A 87 -15.56 5.93 -8.67
C VAL A 87 -14.98 4.95 -9.69
N GLU A 88 -15.17 3.64 -9.51
CA GLU A 88 -14.82 2.62 -10.50
C GLU A 88 -15.60 2.81 -11.80
N PHE A 89 -16.94 2.94 -11.69
CA PHE A 89 -17.80 3.17 -12.84
C PHE A 89 -17.46 4.49 -13.55
N ALA A 90 -17.36 5.59 -12.81
CA ALA A 90 -17.08 6.90 -13.38
C ALA A 90 -15.70 6.98 -14.06
N THR A 91 -14.66 6.37 -13.45
CA THR A 91 -13.32 6.33 -14.05
C THR A 91 -13.35 5.59 -15.38
N ARG A 92 -14.02 4.43 -15.44
CA ARG A 92 -14.20 3.69 -16.69
C ARG A 92 -14.95 4.51 -17.74
N CYS A 93 -16.10 5.10 -17.38
CA CYS A 93 -16.91 5.95 -18.26
C CYS A 93 -16.08 7.08 -18.88
N PHE A 94 -15.36 7.83 -18.03
CA PHE A 94 -14.57 8.97 -18.48
C PHE A 94 -13.34 8.56 -19.28
N LEU A 95 -12.74 7.40 -19.00
CA LEU A 95 -11.61 6.89 -19.77
C LEU A 95 -12.04 6.40 -21.15
N LEU A 96 -13.15 5.67 -21.23
CA LEU A 96 -13.65 5.03 -22.46
C LEU A 96 -14.61 5.89 -23.29
N ASP A 97 -14.88 7.11 -22.82
CA ASP A 97 -15.82 8.06 -23.42
C ASP A 97 -17.23 7.50 -23.62
N GLU A 98 -17.78 6.92 -22.55
CA GLU A 98 -19.12 6.32 -22.57
C GLU A 98 -19.90 6.65 -21.29
N GLN A 99 -21.23 6.63 -21.37
CA GLN A 99 -22.11 6.79 -20.20
C GLN A 99 -21.73 8.02 -19.34
N ILE A 100 -21.38 9.13 -20.00
CA ILE A 100 -20.83 10.33 -19.36
C ILE A 100 -21.87 10.97 -18.43
N ASP A 101 -23.14 11.00 -18.84
CA ASP A 101 -24.23 11.56 -18.06
C ASP A 101 -24.51 10.73 -16.81
N GLU A 102 -24.52 9.41 -16.95
CA GLU A 102 -24.71 8.46 -15.86
C GLU A 102 -23.55 8.51 -14.86
N ALA A 103 -22.31 8.65 -15.35
CA ALA A 103 -21.14 8.80 -14.49
C ALA A 103 -21.20 10.08 -13.66
N ASN A 104 -21.58 11.19 -14.28
CA ASN A 104 -21.78 12.46 -13.57
C ASN A 104 -22.91 12.37 -12.54
N ALA A 105 -24.05 11.78 -12.91
CA ALA A 105 -25.17 11.57 -12.00
C ALA A 105 -24.77 10.71 -10.78
N ALA A 106 -23.98 9.66 -10.99
CA ALA A 106 -23.50 8.80 -9.93
C ALA A 106 -22.52 9.50 -8.98
N LEU A 107 -21.59 10.30 -9.52
CA LEU A 107 -20.66 11.10 -8.71
C LEU A 107 -21.41 12.18 -7.92
N LEU A 108 -22.42 12.82 -8.53
CA LEU A 108 -23.28 13.79 -7.86
C LEU A 108 -24.07 13.14 -6.72
N GLU A 109 -24.65 11.96 -6.96
CA GLU A 109 -25.33 11.16 -5.92
C GLU A 109 -24.39 10.83 -4.75
N ASN A 110 -23.13 10.45 -5.04
CA ASN A 110 -22.15 10.15 -4.02
C ASN A 110 -21.80 11.38 -3.17
N ALA A 111 -21.51 12.51 -3.82
CA ALA A 111 -21.24 13.76 -3.15
C ALA A 111 -22.42 14.20 -2.27
N GLN A 112 -23.64 14.18 -2.83
CA GLN A 112 -24.86 14.56 -2.10
C GLN A 112 -25.09 13.66 -0.88
N HIS A 113 -24.87 12.34 -0.98
CA HIS A 113 -24.99 11.45 0.16
C HIS A 113 -24.12 11.89 1.34
N TYR A 114 -22.86 12.27 1.09
CA TYR A 114 -21.97 12.73 2.16
C TYR A 114 -22.38 14.09 2.71
N LEU A 115 -22.83 15.01 1.86
CA LEU A 115 -23.35 16.32 2.29
C LEU A 115 -24.59 16.17 3.20
N ASP A 116 -25.47 15.22 2.89
CA ASP A 116 -26.67 14.90 3.68
C ASP A 116 -26.34 14.10 4.95
N ASN A 117 -25.20 13.41 4.98
CA ASN A 117 -24.79 12.51 6.07
C ASN A 117 -23.40 12.89 6.58
N PRO A 118 -23.25 14.02 7.30
CA PRO A 118 -21.94 14.54 7.70
C PRO A 118 -21.15 13.57 8.61
N LYS A 119 -21.82 12.70 9.38
CA LYS A 119 -21.14 11.65 10.14
C LYS A 119 -20.42 10.62 9.26
N ASP A 120 -20.90 10.41 8.04
CA ASP A 120 -20.31 9.47 7.08
C ASP A 120 -19.05 10.06 6.44
N ILE A 121 -18.97 11.41 6.35
CA ILE A 121 -17.73 12.13 5.98
C ILE A 121 -16.66 11.90 7.04
N ASP A 122 -17.02 11.99 8.31
CA ASP A 122 -16.10 11.83 9.44
C ASP A 122 -15.74 10.37 9.73
N ASP A 123 -16.44 9.42 9.12
CA ASP A 123 -16.17 8.02 9.37
C ASP A 123 -14.83 7.62 8.77
N ARG A 124 -13.90 7.23 9.64
CA ARG A 124 -12.53 6.84 9.26
C ARG A 124 -12.47 5.69 8.26
N ASP A 125 -13.55 4.93 8.09
CA ASP A 125 -13.61 3.79 7.20
C ASP A 125 -14.40 4.07 5.91
N SER A 126 -14.80 5.33 5.64
CA SER A 126 -15.65 5.71 4.49
C SER A 126 -15.03 6.77 3.57
N PHE A 127 -15.20 8.07 3.83
CA PHE A 127 -15.00 9.11 2.81
C PHE A 127 -13.59 9.17 2.23
N HIS A 128 -12.55 9.26 3.08
CA HIS A 128 -11.19 9.45 2.57
C HIS A 128 -10.62 8.26 1.79
N TRP A 129 -11.30 7.10 1.81
CA TRP A 129 -10.86 5.89 1.12
C TRP A 129 -10.96 5.94 -0.41
N HIS A 130 -11.71 6.93 -0.94
CA HIS A 130 -11.88 7.19 -2.38
C HIS A 130 -11.70 8.67 -2.76
N SER A 131 -11.47 9.55 -1.78
CA SER A 131 -11.33 10.99 -1.99
C SER A 131 -10.16 11.37 -2.90
N GLU A 132 -9.11 10.56 -2.93
CA GLU A 132 -7.98 10.71 -3.85
C GLU A 132 -8.43 10.60 -5.30
N MET A 133 -9.39 9.70 -5.57
CA MET A 133 -9.93 9.53 -6.92
C MET A 133 -10.83 10.69 -7.30
N LEU A 134 -11.58 11.27 -6.37
CA LEU A 134 -12.37 12.47 -6.63
C LEU A 134 -11.50 13.64 -7.11
N CYS A 135 -10.41 13.94 -6.40
CA CYS A 135 -9.47 14.97 -6.82
C CYS A 135 -8.83 14.64 -8.19
N ARG A 136 -8.45 13.37 -8.41
CA ARG A 136 -7.89 12.93 -9.68
C ARG A 136 -8.85 13.09 -10.86
N LEU A 137 -10.13 12.78 -10.68
CA LEU A 137 -11.14 12.95 -11.73
C LEU A 137 -11.33 14.43 -12.09
N ILE A 138 -11.21 15.34 -11.12
CA ILE A 138 -11.20 16.80 -11.38
C ILE A 138 -10.00 17.19 -12.24
N GLU A 139 -8.77 16.78 -11.85
CA GLU A 139 -7.55 17.10 -12.60
C GLU A 139 -7.57 16.54 -14.04
N LEU A 140 -8.13 15.35 -14.24
CA LEU A 140 -8.13 14.70 -15.55
C LEU A 140 -9.31 15.13 -16.44
N TYR A 141 -10.48 15.36 -15.85
CA TYR A 141 -11.75 15.43 -16.60
C TYR A 141 -12.62 16.64 -16.25
N GLY A 142 -12.27 17.44 -15.25
CA GLY A 142 -12.98 18.69 -14.91
C GLY A 142 -13.01 19.68 -16.08
N PRO A 143 -13.65 20.85 -15.96
CA PRO A 143 -13.73 21.85 -17.03
C PRO A 143 -12.36 22.26 -17.61
N GLN A 144 -11.29 22.13 -16.82
CA GLN A 144 -9.90 22.39 -17.22
C GLN A 144 -9.03 21.12 -17.20
N GLY A 145 -9.64 19.94 -17.25
CA GLY A 145 -8.97 18.66 -17.03
C GLY A 145 -7.93 18.33 -18.11
N SER A 146 -6.85 17.67 -17.74
CA SER A 146 -5.70 17.44 -18.62
C SER A 146 -5.88 16.30 -19.65
N ALA A 147 -6.83 15.38 -19.42
CA ALA A 147 -7.04 14.21 -20.28
C ALA A 147 -8.20 14.41 -21.26
N ALA A 148 -9.35 14.87 -20.77
CA ALA A 148 -10.50 15.23 -21.59
C ALA A 148 -11.35 16.28 -20.87
N PRO A 149 -11.08 17.58 -21.12
CA PRO A 149 -11.76 18.68 -20.44
C PRO A 149 -13.28 18.58 -20.56
N GLY A 150 -13.99 18.79 -19.44
CA GLY A 150 -15.45 18.88 -19.39
C GLY A 150 -16.20 17.55 -19.35
N ARG A 151 -15.53 16.39 -19.37
CA ARG A 151 -16.18 15.09 -19.15
C ARG A 151 -16.80 14.99 -17.75
N LEU A 152 -16.11 15.53 -16.74
CA LEU A 152 -16.71 15.84 -15.44
C LEU A 152 -17.40 17.20 -15.54
N LYS A 153 -18.73 17.20 -15.40
CA LYS A 153 -19.55 18.40 -15.56
C LYS A 153 -19.31 19.40 -14.42
N PRO A 154 -19.41 20.72 -14.68
CA PRO A 154 -19.19 21.76 -13.66
C PRO A 154 -20.05 21.59 -12.39
N GLU A 155 -21.31 21.16 -12.53
CA GLU A 155 -22.21 20.94 -11.39
C GLU A 155 -21.71 19.78 -10.51
N THR A 156 -21.29 18.68 -11.11
CA THR A 156 -20.72 17.52 -10.41
C THR A 156 -19.44 17.92 -9.68
N GLU A 157 -18.52 18.61 -10.36
CA GLU A 157 -17.29 19.11 -9.75
C GLU A 157 -17.56 19.99 -8.54
N LYS A 158 -18.53 20.91 -8.63
CA LYS A 158 -18.92 21.78 -7.52
C LYS A 158 -19.34 20.99 -6.27
N HIS A 159 -20.14 19.94 -6.43
CA HIS A 159 -20.58 19.12 -5.29
C HIS A 159 -19.45 18.26 -4.72
N ILE A 160 -18.60 17.70 -5.60
CA ILE A 160 -17.38 16.99 -5.18
C ILE A 160 -16.48 17.93 -4.36
N MET A 161 -16.21 19.14 -4.86
CA MET A 161 -15.38 20.15 -4.19
C MET A 161 -15.97 20.60 -2.85
N GLU A 162 -17.29 20.79 -2.76
CA GLU A 162 -17.93 21.09 -1.47
C GLU A 162 -17.82 19.92 -0.49
N THR A 163 -17.93 18.67 -0.95
CA THR A 163 -17.76 17.49 -0.08
C THR A 163 -16.31 17.35 0.40
N LEU A 164 -15.34 17.53 -0.50
CA LEU A 164 -13.92 17.57 -0.15
C LEU A 164 -13.61 18.70 0.83
N TRP A 165 -14.23 19.88 0.67
CA TRP A 165 -14.14 21.00 1.61
C TRP A 165 -14.64 20.63 3.00
N ARG A 166 -15.81 19.98 3.11
CA ARG A 166 -16.35 19.54 4.41
C ARG A 166 -15.40 18.62 5.15
N TYR A 167 -14.81 17.67 4.43
CA TYR A 167 -13.79 16.79 5.00
C TYR A 167 -12.52 17.56 5.37
N ALA A 168 -11.91 18.27 4.41
CA ALA A 168 -10.62 18.90 4.59
C ALA A 168 -10.65 20.03 5.63
N SER A 169 -11.72 20.83 5.68
CA SER A 169 -11.88 21.91 6.66
C SER A 169 -11.81 21.40 8.11
N ARG A 170 -12.32 20.18 8.35
CA ARG A 170 -12.35 19.55 9.67
C ARG A 170 -11.14 18.67 9.96
N HIS A 171 -10.69 17.92 8.95
CA HIS A 171 -9.64 16.90 9.11
C HIS A 171 -8.26 17.37 8.64
N SER A 172 -8.09 18.59 8.13
CA SER A 172 -6.77 19.16 7.85
C SER A 172 -6.44 20.21 8.90
N ARG A 173 -5.24 20.09 9.50
CA ARG A 173 -4.67 21.08 10.39
C ARG A 173 -3.24 21.35 9.96
N ILE A 174 -2.83 22.61 9.81
CA ILE A 174 -1.42 22.93 9.49
C ILE A 174 -0.49 22.40 10.58
N ALA A 175 -0.92 22.39 11.84
CA ALA A 175 -0.16 21.82 12.95
C ALA A 175 0.09 20.30 12.82
N ASP A 176 -0.68 19.58 11.99
CA ASP A 176 -0.44 18.16 11.72
C ASP A 176 0.67 17.95 10.67
N ALA A 177 0.99 18.97 9.87
CA ALA A 177 2.10 18.99 8.91
C ALA A 177 3.46 19.26 9.60
N GLU A 178 3.65 18.75 10.82
CA GLU A 178 4.80 18.96 11.68
C GLU A 178 5.94 17.98 11.33
N VAL A 179 7.16 18.49 11.14
CA VAL A 179 8.32 17.68 10.69
C VAL A 179 9.55 17.76 11.60
N GLU A 180 9.68 18.78 12.43
CA GLU A 180 10.86 19.07 13.25
C GLU A 180 11.02 18.01 14.36
N ARG A 181 9.95 17.78 15.12
CA ARG A 181 9.91 16.79 16.19
C ARG A 181 9.56 15.42 15.64
N SER A 182 8.48 15.32 14.87
CA SER A 182 7.97 14.01 14.44
C SER A 182 8.86 13.33 13.41
N ARG A 183 9.62 14.11 12.62
CA ARG A 183 10.25 13.65 11.37
C ARG A 183 9.27 12.83 10.53
N THR A 184 7.99 13.22 10.50
CA THR A 184 6.87 12.53 9.83
C THR A 184 6.55 11.11 10.33
N TRP A 185 7.07 10.73 11.50
CA TRP A 185 6.86 9.42 12.14
C TRP A 185 5.85 9.47 13.29
N HIS A 186 5.14 10.58 13.44
CA HIS A 186 3.88 10.61 14.16
C HIS A 186 2.77 10.24 13.18
N ILE A 187 2.03 9.18 13.49
CA ILE A 187 1.07 8.54 12.59
C ILE A 187 -0.30 8.55 13.24
N TYR A 188 -1.28 9.10 12.53
CA TYR A 188 -2.67 9.11 12.95
C TYR A 188 -3.40 7.83 12.51
N GLU A 189 -4.11 7.17 13.43
CA GLU A 189 -4.96 5.98 13.27
C GLU A 189 -4.26 4.70 12.77
N SER A 190 -3.70 4.71 11.57
CA SER A 190 -2.74 3.73 11.06
C SER A 190 -2.05 4.35 9.86
N GLU A 191 -0.91 3.79 9.46
CA GLU A 191 -0.04 4.44 8.47
C GLU A 191 -0.76 4.69 7.14
N ASN A 192 -1.56 3.73 6.67
CA ASN A 192 -2.38 3.94 5.49
C ASN A 192 -3.49 5.01 5.66
N HIS A 193 -4.11 5.16 6.84
CA HIS A 193 -5.11 6.22 7.07
C HIS A 193 -4.44 7.60 7.10
N HIS A 194 -3.28 7.68 7.77
CA HIS A 194 -2.46 8.89 7.82
C HIS A 194 -2.10 9.37 6.41
N ALA A 195 -1.61 8.47 5.56
CA ALA A 195 -1.27 8.75 4.17
C ALA A 195 -2.45 9.23 3.33
N GLN A 196 -3.59 8.53 3.39
CA GLN A 196 -4.80 8.95 2.69
C GLN A 196 -5.25 10.34 3.16
N ARG A 197 -5.22 10.61 4.47
CA ARG A 197 -5.64 11.90 5.03
C ARG A 197 -4.76 13.06 4.55
N PHE A 198 -3.44 12.98 4.69
CA PHE A 198 -2.58 14.10 4.30
C PHE A 198 -2.51 14.30 2.78
N THR A 199 -2.59 13.23 1.99
CA THR A 199 -2.60 13.35 0.52
C THR A 199 -3.90 13.95 0.01
N THR A 200 -5.05 13.61 0.63
CA THR A 200 -6.33 14.27 0.35
C THR A 200 -6.30 15.74 0.76
N ALA A 201 -5.78 16.05 1.96
CA ALA A 201 -5.66 17.44 2.43
C ALA A 201 -4.80 18.29 1.49
N TRP A 202 -3.64 17.78 1.09
CA TRP A 202 -2.76 18.41 0.09
C TRP A 202 -3.45 18.62 -1.25
N HIS A 203 -4.07 17.57 -1.80
CA HIS A 203 -4.62 17.62 -3.15
C HIS A 203 -5.85 18.53 -3.23
N PHE A 204 -6.73 18.47 -2.23
CA PHE A 204 -7.82 19.43 -2.14
C PHE A 204 -7.31 20.87 -1.98
N ALA A 205 -6.31 21.11 -1.14
CA ALA A 205 -5.73 22.45 -0.97
C ALA A 205 -5.15 23.01 -2.28
N LYS A 206 -4.51 22.16 -3.11
CA LYS A 206 -4.06 22.50 -4.47
C LYS A 206 -5.22 22.98 -5.35
N LEU A 207 -6.33 22.25 -5.38
CA LEU A 207 -7.51 22.62 -6.17
C LEU A 207 -8.20 23.88 -5.61
N ALA A 208 -8.29 23.98 -4.28
CA ALA A 208 -9.04 25.02 -3.59
C ALA A 208 -8.35 26.39 -3.61
N LYS A 209 -7.01 26.45 -3.60
CA LYS A 209 -6.27 27.73 -3.58
C LYS A 209 -6.50 28.59 -4.83
N GLU A 210 -6.76 27.96 -5.98
CA GLU A 210 -7.06 28.66 -7.23
C GLU A 210 -8.57 28.81 -7.49
N SER A 211 -9.40 28.05 -6.77
CA SER A 211 -10.85 28.10 -6.95
C SER A 211 -11.45 29.40 -6.40
N PRO A 212 -12.19 30.19 -7.21
CA PRO A 212 -12.86 31.39 -6.72
C PRO A 212 -13.81 31.13 -5.53
N GLN A 213 -14.40 29.94 -5.45
CA GLN A 213 -15.34 29.56 -4.40
C GLN A 213 -14.66 29.22 -3.06
N PHE A 214 -13.42 28.70 -3.11
CA PHE A 214 -12.75 28.13 -1.94
C PHE A 214 -11.49 28.88 -1.50
N ARG A 215 -10.82 29.63 -2.38
CA ARG A 215 -9.53 30.30 -2.09
C ARG A 215 -9.57 31.22 -0.86
N GLY A 216 -10.70 31.88 -0.63
CA GLY A 216 -10.92 32.78 0.51
C GLY A 216 -11.54 32.11 1.73
N ARG A 217 -11.99 30.85 1.66
CA ARG A 217 -12.56 30.15 2.82
C ARG A 217 -11.45 29.78 3.79
N LYS A 218 -11.75 29.91 5.08
CA LYS A 218 -10.85 29.48 6.16
C LYS A 218 -11.25 28.11 6.66
N TYR A 219 -10.27 27.23 6.76
CA TYR A 219 -10.39 25.92 7.41
C TYR A 219 -10.72 26.15 8.89
N GLU A 220 -11.16 25.13 9.62
CA GLU A 220 -11.48 25.29 11.05
C GLU A 220 -10.27 25.69 11.92
N ASP A 221 -9.03 25.53 11.42
CA ASP A 221 -7.82 26.04 12.07
C ASP A 221 -7.47 27.49 11.70
N GLY A 222 -8.32 28.18 10.94
CA GLY A 222 -8.19 29.60 10.59
C GLY A 222 -7.29 29.90 9.39
N PHE A 223 -6.71 28.87 8.75
CA PHE A 223 -5.82 29.03 7.60
C PHE A 223 -6.55 28.86 6.26
N THR A 224 -5.95 29.39 5.19
CA THR A 224 -6.43 29.30 3.80
C THR A 224 -5.96 28.01 3.13
N ALA A 225 -6.58 27.69 1.98
CA ALA A 225 -6.12 26.60 1.13
C ALA A 225 -4.66 26.79 0.65
N ALA A 226 -4.21 28.01 0.37
CA ALA A 226 -2.83 28.28 -0.03
C ALA A 226 -1.82 27.94 1.08
N GLU A 227 -2.15 28.30 2.33
CA GLU A 227 -1.32 27.99 3.51
C GLU A 227 -1.28 26.48 3.78
N HIS A 228 -2.43 25.80 3.71
CA HIS A 228 -2.49 24.33 3.81
C HIS A 228 -1.69 23.63 2.70
N TYR A 229 -1.81 24.12 1.45
CA TYR A 229 -1.07 23.57 0.31
C TYR A 229 0.45 23.68 0.53
N ALA A 230 0.93 24.83 0.98
CA ALA A 230 2.35 25.05 1.27
C ALA A 230 2.84 24.13 2.41
N ALA A 231 2.11 24.07 3.53
CA ALA A 231 2.48 23.24 4.68
C ALA A 231 2.55 21.75 4.33
N TRP A 232 1.52 21.22 3.66
CA TRP A 232 1.50 19.81 3.26
C TRP A 232 2.52 19.49 2.16
N THR A 233 2.85 20.44 1.29
CA THR A 233 3.91 20.26 0.28
C THR A 233 5.26 19.98 0.96
N GLU A 234 5.63 20.78 1.96
CA GLU A 234 6.87 20.57 2.72
C GLU A 234 6.83 19.29 3.56
N TYR A 235 5.69 19.00 4.18
CA TYR A 235 5.51 17.76 4.93
C TYR A 235 5.69 16.52 4.04
N ILE A 236 5.10 16.48 2.83
CA ILE A 236 5.23 15.31 1.95
C ILE A 236 6.67 15.18 1.42
N LYS A 237 7.37 16.29 1.14
CA LYS A 237 8.81 16.25 0.80
C LYS A 237 9.61 15.60 1.92
N ALA A 238 9.33 15.95 3.18
CA ALA A 238 9.97 15.34 4.35
C ALA A 238 9.57 13.86 4.51
N TYR A 239 8.29 13.54 4.29
CA TYR A 239 7.74 12.19 4.38
C TYR A 239 8.48 11.23 3.45
N CYS A 240 8.63 11.61 2.16
CA CYS A 240 9.36 10.83 1.16
C CYS A 240 10.82 10.61 1.57
N THR A 241 11.50 11.66 2.06
CA THR A 241 12.89 11.56 2.49
C THR A 241 13.06 10.66 3.72
N GLU A 242 12.17 10.75 4.70
CA GLU A 242 12.25 9.94 5.91
C GLU A 242 12.00 8.46 5.62
N ARG A 243 11.10 8.14 4.68
CA ARG A 243 10.88 6.75 4.23
C ARG A 243 12.10 6.19 3.52
N ALA A 244 12.83 7.01 2.76
CA ALA A 244 14.12 6.62 2.19
C ALA A 244 15.21 6.40 3.27
N ARG A 245 15.24 7.24 4.32
CA ARG A 245 16.28 7.19 5.37
C ARG A 245 16.11 6.07 6.38
N LYS A 246 14.88 5.79 6.81
CA LYS A 246 14.60 4.89 7.96
C LYS A 246 13.84 3.62 7.57
N GLY A 247 13.58 3.42 6.28
CA GLY A 247 12.79 2.32 5.74
C GLY A 247 11.38 2.77 5.36
N LEU A 248 10.77 2.05 4.40
CA LEU A 248 9.53 2.48 3.74
C LEU A 248 8.37 2.71 4.71
N PHE A 249 7.81 1.63 5.25
CA PHE A 249 6.54 1.66 5.96
C PHE A 249 6.60 0.81 7.24
N VAL A 250 5.86 1.22 8.25
CA VAL A 250 5.62 0.53 9.53
C VAL A 250 4.67 -0.66 9.33
N GLU A 251 3.70 -0.53 8.42
CA GLU A 251 2.84 -1.62 7.94
C GLU A 251 3.62 -2.49 6.93
N VAL A 252 4.80 -2.93 7.37
CA VAL A 252 5.88 -3.53 6.57
C VAL A 252 5.34 -4.62 5.64
N GLY A 253 5.54 -4.41 4.33
CA GLY A 253 5.28 -5.42 3.31
C GLY A 253 3.85 -5.95 3.27
N SER A 254 2.88 -5.24 3.85
CA SER A 254 1.47 -5.61 3.80
C SER A 254 0.86 -5.18 2.47
N ASP A 255 0.51 -6.16 1.61
CA ASP A 255 0.04 -5.89 0.25
C ASP A 255 -1.22 -5.01 0.24
N GLY A 256 -2.21 -5.32 1.08
CA GLY A 256 -3.47 -4.58 1.15
C GLY A 256 -3.31 -3.15 1.67
N TYR A 257 -2.53 -2.98 2.75
CA TYR A 257 -2.30 -1.68 3.39
C TYR A 257 -1.42 -0.76 2.55
N ASN A 258 -0.34 -1.30 1.97
CA ASN A 258 0.57 -0.50 1.16
C ASN A 258 -0.10 0.01 -0.12
N THR A 259 -0.96 -0.77 -0.77
CA THR A 259 -1.68 -0.27 -1.94
C THR A 259 -2.56 0.92 -1.59
N VAL A 260 -3.31 0.87 -0.49
CA VAL A 260 -4.19 1.99 -0.11
C VAL A 260 -3.42 3.19 0.43
N LEU A 261 -2.22 2.98 0.99
CA LEU A 261 -1.28 4.04 1.37
C LEU A 261 -0.76 4.78 0.13
N LEU A 262 -0.38 4.05 -0.92
CA LEU A 262 0.30 4.63 -2.09
C LEU A 262 -0.61 5.45 -3.01
N LYS A 263 -1.94 5.25 -2.99
CA LYS A 263 -2.85 5.86 -3.97
C LYS A 263 -2.70 7.39 -4.07
N GLY A 264 -2.66 8.07 -2.93
CA GLY A 264 -2.49 9.51 -2.88
C GLY A 264 -1.12 9.99 -3.37
N LEU A 265 -0.08 9.16 -3.23
CA LEU A 265 1.28 9.49 -3.70
C LEU A 265 1.38 9.44 -5.23
N TYR A 266 0.59 8.61 -5.91
CA TYR A 266 0.45 8.67 -7.37
C TYR A 266 -0.12 10.02 -7.83
N ASN A 267 -1.12 10.55 -7.12
CA ASN A 267 -1.64 11.89 -7.39
C ASN A 267 -0.60 12.98 -7.12
N VAL A 268 0.18 12.86 -6.03
CA VAL A 268 1.28 13.80 -5.76
C VAL A 268 2.31 13.76 -6.89
N PHE A 269 2.67 12.59 -7.39
CA PHE A 269 3.58 12.46 -8.53
C PHE A 269 3.01 13.12 -9.80
N ASP A 270 1.76 12.81 -10.16
CA ASP A 270 1.17 13.32 -11.40
C ASP A 270 0.88 14.83 -11.33
N PHE A 271 0.41 15.34 -10.18
CA PHE A 271 -0.20 16.67 -10.09
C PHE A 271 0.54 17.66 -9.18
N ALA A 272 1.68 17.31 -8.57
CA ALA A 272 2.44 18.33 -7.83
C ALA A 272 2.98 19.42 -8.76
N GLU A 273 2.68 20.67 -8.41
CA GLU A 273 3.22 21.86 -9.08
C GLU A 273 4.67 22.12 -8.67
N ASP A 274 5.03 21.79 -7.43
CA ASP A 274 6.40 21.85 -6.94
C ASP A 274 7.23 20.70 -7.55
N PRO A 275 8.28 21.01 -8.34
CA PRO A 275 9.06 20.01 -9.06
C PRO A 275 9.86 19.09 -8.13
N GLU A 276 10.28 19.56 -6.96
CA GLU A 276 11.01 18.76 -5.99
C GLU A 276 10.09 17.77 -5.28
N LEU A 277 8.85 18.16 -4.95
CA LEU A 277 7.83 17.27 -4.44
C LEU A 277 7.48 16.18 -5.46
N ARG A 278 7.25 16.56 -6.73
CA ARG A 278 7.01 15.61 -7.82
C ARG A 278 8.15 14.60 -7.92
N ARG A 279 9.41 15.08 -7.95
CA ARG A 279 10.60 14.23 -8.01
C ARG A 279 10.70 13.29 -6.83
N ARG A 280 10.53 13.77 -5.60
CA ARG A 280 10.60 12.94 -4.38
C ARG A 280 9.49 11.90 -4.30
N SER A 281 8.28 12.24 -4.74
CA SER A 281 7.18 11.27 -4.83
C SER A 281 7.53 10.16 -5.83
N GLY A 282 8.08 10.52 -7.00
CA GLY A 282 8.59 9.55 -7.97
C GLY A 282 9.66 8.63 -7.38
N CYS A 283 10.67 9.19 -6.70
CA CYS A 283 11.70 8.39 -6.02
C CYS A 283 11.14 7.47 -4.93
N LEU A 284 10.08 7.88 -4.21
CA LEU A 284 9.43 7.02 -3.22
C LEU A 284 8.72 5.84 -3.88
N LEU A 285 8.04 6.08 -5.02
CA LEU A 285 7.41 5.02 -5.82
C LEU A 285 8.47 4.06 -6.39
N ASP A 286 9.57 4.59 -6.93
CA ASP A 286 10.72 3.80 -7.40
C ASP A 286 11.25 2.92 -6.26
N PHE A 287 11.44 3.49 -5.07
CA PHE A 287 11.97 2.78 -3.92
C PHE A 287 11.02 1.70 -3.41
N TYR A 288 9.71 1.96 -3.41
CA TYR A 288 8.70 0.95 -3.08
C TYR A 288 8.77 -0.23 -4.04
N TRP A 289 8.76 0.04 -5.34
CA TRP A 289 8.77 -0.99 -6.37
C TRP A 289 10.10 -1.74 -6.44
N ALA A 290 11.23 -1.08 -6.20
CA ALA A 290 12.53 -1.74 -6.04
C ALA A 290 12.55 -2.68 -4.83
N SER A 291 11.99 -2.24 -3.68
CA SER A 291 11.90 -3.09 -2.49
C SER A 291 10.96 -4.28 -2.69
N TRP A 292 9.90 -4.13 -3.48
CA TRP A 292 9.03 -5.24 -3.84
C TRP A 292 9.74 -6.18 -4.83
N ALA A 293 10.35 -5.63 -5.88
CA ALA A 293 11.02 -6.35 -6.95
C ALA A 293 12.13 -7.27 -6.44
N GLN A 294 12.94 -6.84 -5.46
CA GLN A 294 13.98 -7.70 -4.88
C GLN A 294 13.44 -8.81 -3.94
N GLU A 295 12.15 -8.79 -3.58
CA GLU A 295 11.59 -9.73 -2.61
C GLU A 295 10.38 -10.48 -3.15
N GLN A 296 10.29 -10.63 -4.46
CA GLN A 296 9.18 -11.34 -5.11
C GLN A 296 9.65 -12.60 -5.86
N ILE A 297 8.79 -13.61 -5.90
CA ILE A 297 8.83 -14.72 -6.87
C ILE A 297 7.43 -14.86 -7.48
N ASP A 298 7.32 -14.97 -8.81
CA ASP A 298 6.06 -15.15 -9.55
C ASP A 298 4.96 -14.15 -9.20
N GLY A 299 5.33 -12.92 -8.83
CA GLY A 299 4.43 -11.84 -8.42
C GLY A 299 3.96 -11.93 -6.96
N VAL A 300 4.54 -12.82 -6.16
CA VAL A 300 4.26 -12.97 -4.73
C VAL A 300 5.41 -12.41 -3.92
N ARG A 301 5.10 -11.45 -3.03
CA ARG A 301 6.08 -10.89 -2.10
C ARG A 301 6.38 -11.85 -0.95
N GLY A 302 7.67 -12.12 -0.74
CA GLY A 302 8.22 -12.79 0.43
C GLY A 302 8.68 -11.81 1.50
N GLY A 303 9.64 -12.24 2.32
CA GLY A 303 10.22 -11.39 3.37
C GLY A 303 9.31 -11.21 4.60
N GLY A 304 9.86 -10.69 5.71
CA GLY A 304 9.06 -10.42 6.91
C GLY A 304 7.98 -9.36 6.69
N ARG A 305 6.77 -9.52 7.24
CA ARG A 305 5.66 -8.57 7.05
C ARG A 305 4.88 -8.30 8.35
N ALA A 306 4.18 -7.19 8.43
CA ALA A 306 3.26 -6.87 9.54
C ALA A 306 1.83 -6.74 9.01
N ARG A 307 0.83 -6.69 9.90
CA ARG A 307 -0.58 -6.51 9.54
C ARG A 307 -1.17 -7.62 8.67
N ILE A 308 -0.68 -8.87 8.81
CA ILE A 308 -1.14 -10.01 8.00
C ILE A 308 -2.22 -10.81 8.76
N TYR A 309 -3.48 -10.44 8.60
CA TYR A 309 -4.59 -10.99 9.40
C TYR A 309 -4.75 -12.52 9.31
N GLN A 310 -5.09 -13.14 10.43
CA GLN A 310 -5.25 -14.59 10.55
C GLN A 310 -6.49 -15.14 9.81
N THR A 311 -7.48 -14.31 9.52
CA THR A 311 -8.75 -14.71 8.90
C THR A 311 -8.91 -14.18 7.47
N GLY A 312 -7.87 -13.62 6.86
CA GLY A 312 -7.95 -12.85 5.62
C GLY A 312 -7.13 -13.37 4.45
N GLY A 313 -7.35 -12.76 3.29
CA GLY A 313 -6.65 -13.06 2.04
C GLY A 313 -5.16 -12.70 2.05
N ASP A 314 -4.69 -11.86 2.97
CA ASP A 314 -3.26 -11.53 3.12
C ASP A 314 -2.40 -12.76 3.53
N ARG A 315 -3.02 -13.86 3.96
CA ARG A 315 -2.35 -15.15 4.16
C ARG A 315 -2.04 -15.87 2.85
N MET A 316 -2.83 -15.60 1.82
CA MET A 316 -2.71 -16.17 0.47
C MET A 316 -1.73 -15.35 -0.37
N GLY A 317 -1.25 -15.93 -1.46
CA GLY A 317 -0.42 -15.25 -2.47
C GLY A 317 -1.21 -14.74 -3.64
N SER A 318 -2.47 -15.13 -3.74
CA SER A 318 -3.40 -14.72 -4.77
C SER A 318 -4.35 -13.63 -4.25
N GLY A 319 -4.95 -12.86 -5.16
CA GLY A 319 -6.00 -11.90 -4.83
C GLY A 319 -5.56 -10.65 -4.06
N THR A 320 -4.26 -10.39 -3.88
CA THR A 320 -3.79 -9.16 -3.22
C THR A 320 -3.71 -7.99 -4.21
N HIS A 321 -3.97 -6.77 -3.73
CA HIS A 321 -3.91 -5.57 -4.57
C HIS A 321 -2.50 -5.28 -5.11
N THR A 322 -1.45 -5.56 -4.34
CA THR A 322 -0.08 -5.37 -4.82
C THR A 322 0.28 -6.38 -5.91
N ARG A 323 -0.19 -7.64 -5.83
CA ARG A 323 -0.07 -8.61 -6.94
C ARG A 323 -0.85 -8.15 -8.18
N ALA A 324 -2.04 -7.56 -7.99
CA ALA A 324 -2.78 -6.97 -9.11
C ALA A 324 -1.96 -5.87 -9.80
N LEU A 325 -1.36 -4.96 -9.05
CA LEU A 325 -0.47 -3.94 -9.61
C LEU A 325 0.78 -4.54 -10.27
N ALA A 326 1.33 -5.64 -9.74
CA ALA A 326 2.45 -6.33 -10.36
C ALA A 326 2.10 -6.89 -11.75
N TRP A 327 0.88 -7.39 -11.94
CA TRP A 327 0.38 -7.75 -13.27
C TRP A 327 0.39 -6.54 -14.21
N PHE A 328 -0.18 -5.41 -13.77
CA PHE A 328 -0.22 -4.20 -14.60
C PHE A 328 1.18 -3.67 -14.91
N TYR A 329 2.09 -3.56 -13.96
CA TYR A 329 3.43 -3.00 -14.17
C TYR A 329 4.40 -3.93 -14.89
N PHE A 330 4.36 -5.23 -14.60
CA PHE A 330 5.41 -6.16 -15.02
C PHE A 330 4.89 -7.33 -15.88
N GLY A 331 3.57 -7.43 -16.12
CA GLY A 331 2.98 -8.60 -16.75
C GLY A 331 3.13 -9.87 -15.89
N MET A 332 3.29 -9.70 -14.58
CA MET A 332 3.64 -10.78 -13.66
C MET A 332 2.46 -11.22 -12.81
N GLY A 333 2.17 -12.52 -12.81
CA GLY A 333 1.00 -13.10 -12.17
C GLY A 333 -0.15 -13.28 -13.16
N GLU A 334 -1.38 -13.16 -12.68
CA GLU A 334 -2.59 -13.42 -13.48
C GLU A 334 -3.25 -12.11 -13.93
N PRO A 335 -3.91 -12.10 -15.10
CA PRO A 335 -4.79 -11.02 -15.51
C PRO A 335 -5.74 -10.62 -14.39
N ASN A 336 -5.82 -9.32 -14.14
CA ASN A 336 -6.62 -8.79 -13.03
C ASN A 336 -7.59 -7.71 -13.53
N ARG A 337 -8.67 -7.52 -12.78
CA ARG A 337 -9.60 -6.41 -12.98
C ARG A 337 -9.12 -5.21 -12.18
N PHE A 338 -9.47 -4.01 -12.64
CA PHE A 338 -9.29 -2.83 -11.82
C PHE A 338 -10.26 -2.87 -10.63
N SER A 339 -9.88 -2.18 -9.56
CA SER A 339 -10.74 -1.87 -8.43
C SER A 339 -10.31 -0.51 -7.88
N SER A 340 -11.16 0.12 -7.07
CA SER A 340 -10.94 1.47 -6.54
C SER A 340 -9.55 1.64 -5.92
N PRO A 341 -9.00 0.68 -5.15
CA PRO A 341 -7.65 0.80 -4.63
C PRO A 341 -6.51 0.90 -5.65
N LEU A 342 -6.75 0.50 -6.89
CA LEU A 342 -5.76 0.47 -7.96
C LEU A 342 -5.84 1.71 -8.86
N LEU A 343 -7.00 2.37 -8.94
CA LEU A 343 -7.32 3.35 -9.99
C LEU A 343 -6.29 4.48 -10.12
N SER A 344 -5.81 5.03 -9.00
CA SER A 344 -4.81 6.12 -9.04
C SER A 344 -3.50 5.66 -9.69
N ALA A 345 -3.07 4.43 -9.44
CA ALA A 345 -1.90 3.85 -10.10
C ALA A 345 -2.16 3.55 -11.58
N LEU A 346 -3.32 2.96 -11.89
CA LEU A 346 -3.68 2.55 -13.26
C LEU A 346 -3.86 3.72 -14.22
N THR A 347 -4.24 4.88 -13.71
CA THR A 347 -4.43 6.09 -14.52
C THR A 347 -3.25 7.06 -14.40
N SER A 348 -2.18 6.71 -13.68
CA SER A 348 -0.98 7.52 -13.49
C SER A 348 0.03 7.38 -14.63
N ALA A 349 0.80 8.45 -14.84
CA ALA A 349 1.93 8.44 -15.77
C ALA A 349 3.16 7.70 -15.19
N TYR A 350 3.16 7.34 -13.91
CA TYR A 350 4.29 6.67 -13.27
C TYR A 350 4.58 5.32 -13.93
N ARG A 351 5.85 5.08 -14.28
CA ARG A 351 6.36 3.78 -14.72
C ARG A 351 7.63 3.46 -13.93
N PRO A 352 7.78 2.24 -13.39
CA PRO A 352 9.03 1.82 -12.75
C PRO A 352 10.23 1.96 -13.71
N PRO A 353 11.40 2.41 -13.22
CA PRO A 353 12.64 2.46 -13.99
C PRO A 353 13.04 1.08 -14.54
N LEU A 354 13.77 1.03 -15.66
CA LEU A 354 14.17 -0.23 -16.30
C LEU A 354 14.96 -1.15 -15.35
N VAL A 355 15.79 -0.59 -14.47
CA VAL A 355 16.51 -1.38 -13.44
C VAL A 355 15.56 -2.06 -12.45
N VAL A 356 14.41 -1.46 -12.16
CA VAL A 356 13.39 -2.07 -11.28
C VAL A 356 12.63 -3.17 -12.02
N ILE A 357 12.37 -2.97 -13.31
CA ILE A 357 11.74 -3.99 -14.17
C ILE A 357 12.67 -5.20 -14.33
N ASP A 358 13.94 -4.97 -14.61
CA ASP A 358 14.97 -6.01 -14.69
C ASP A 358 15.04 -6.79 -13.37
N LEU A 359 15.12 -6.09 -12.24
CA LEU A 359 15.12 -6.70 -10.92
C LEU A 359 13.83 -7.50 -10.63
N ALA A 360 12.68 -7.04 -11.11
CA ALA A 360 11.42 -7.76 -10.93
C ALA A 360 11.39 -9.03 -11.79
N CYS A 361 11.80 -8.94 -13.07
CA CYS A 361 11.63 -10.00 -14.05
C CYS A 361 12.75 -11.05 -14.02
N ASP A 362 13.98 -10.67 -13.68
CA ASP A 362 15.13 -11.58 -13.67
C ASP A 362 15.28 -12.34 -12.34
N VAL A 363 14.28 -13.16 -12.00
CA VAL A 363 14.29 -13.95 -10.75
C VAL A 363 15.51 -14.87 -10.67
N GLY A 364 15.93 -15.45 -11.80
CA GLY A 364 17.07 -16.36 -11.88
C GLY A 364 18.42 -15.64 -11.75
N GLY A 365 18.62 -14.54 -12.48
CA GLY A 365 19.88 -13.81 -12.53
C GLY A 365 20.15 -12.95 -11.29
N ARG A 366 19.12 -12.60 -10.50
CA ARG A 366 19.30 -12.04 -9.14
C ARG A 366 20.12 -12.94 -8.21
N GLY A 367 20.18 -14.26 -8.47
CA GLY A 367 20.99 -15.19 -7.71
C GLY A 367 20.54 -15.33 -6.25
N ARG A 368 21.50 -15.43 -5.32
CA ARG A 368 21.25 -15.64 -3.88
C ARG A 368 21.83 -14.50 -3.07
N TYR A 369 21.01 -13.88 -2.21
CA TYR A 369 21.43 -12.71 -1.44
C TYR A 369 20.55 -12.48 -0.20
N GLY A 370 21.10 -11.75 0.75
CA GLY A 370 20.38 -11.27 1.93
C GLY A 370 19.90 -9.83 1.73
N VAL A 371 18.64 -9.57 2.07
CA VAL A 371 18.08 -8.21 2.18
C VAL A 371 17.99 -7.86 3.65
N HIS A 372 18.63 -6.76 4.06
CA HIS A 372 18.57 -6.26 5.43
C HIS A 372 17.91 -4.87 5.46
N GLN A 373 16.89 -4.73 6.28
CA GLN A 373 16.19 -3.47 6.51
C GLN A 373 16.01 -3.22 8.00
N ARG A 374 15.97 -1.95 8.40
CA ARG A 374 15.78 -1.52 9.78
C ARG A 374 14.56 -0.60 9.93
N PRO A 375 13.35 -1.08 9.63
CA PRO A 375 12.15 -0.27 9.76
C PRO A 375 11.92 0.13 11.23
N LEU A 376 11.21 1.24 11.42
CA LEU A 376 10.78 1.67 12.75
C LEU A 376 9.62 0.80 13.26
N GLY A 377 9.54 0.66 14.57
CA GLY A 377 8.44 -0.06 15.22
C GLY A 377 8.31 0.16 16.72
N LEU A 378 9.36 0.65 17.38
CA LEU A 378 9.27 1.06 18.78
C LEU A 378 8.45 2.35 18.93
N ALA A 379 7.59 2.38 19.94
CA ALA A 379 6.77 3.52 20.29
C ALA A 379 7.48 4.44 21.29
N GLU A 380 7.15 5.71 21.26
CA GLU A 380 7.30 6.58 22.43
C GLU A 380 6.37 6.11 23.56
N PRO A 381 6.75 6.28 24.85
CA PRO A 381 5.90 5.87 25.97
C PRO A 381 4.49 6.48 25.88
N GLY A 382 3.46 5.62 25.92
CA GLY A 382 2.05 6.04 25.87
C GLY A 382 1.47 6.21 24.46
N TYR A 383 2.27 6.08 23.39
CA TYR A 383 1.86 6.32 22.00
C TYR A 383 1.98 5.08 21.12
N ASN A 384 1.64 3.92 21.68
CA ASN A 384 1.79 2.63 21.02
C ASN A 384 0.48 2.13 20.37
N ALA A 385 -0.61 2.88 20.46
CA ALA A 385 -1.97 2.48 20.10
C ALA A 385 -2.71 3.64 19.37
N PRO A 386 -3.80 3.36 18.63
CA PRO A 386 -4.52 4.43 17.94
C PRO A 386 -5.27 5.32 18.96
N PRO A 387 -5.58 6.58 18.61
CA PRO A 387 -5.39 7.18 17.29
C PRO A 387 -4.02 7.84 17.08
N ASP A 388 -3.16 7.95 18.08
CA ASP A 388 -1.89 8.69 18.00
C ASP A 388 -0.70 7.74 18.23
N TYR A 389 -0.08 7.30 17.14
CA TYR A 389 1.18 6.56 17.20
C TYR A 389 2.36 7.52 17.07
N ARG A 390 3.34 7.38 17.96
CA ARG A 390 4.61 8.11 17.86
C ARG A 390 5.75 7.13 17.91
N LEU A 391 6.56 7.13 16.86
CA LEU A 391 7.63 6.16 16.71
C LEU A 391 8.92 6.78 17.21
N ARG A 392 9.71 5.98 17.90
CA ARG A 392 11.08 6.32 18.21
C ARG A 392 11.90 6.43 16.94
N THR A 393 12.48 7.62 16.70
CA THR A 393 13.32 7.89 15.53
C THR A 393 14.82 7.66 15.78
N ASP A 394 15.19 7.47 17.05
CA ASP A 394 16.54 7.16 17.52
C ASP A 394 16.89 5.67 17.36
N THR A 395 15.91 4.78 17.52
CA THR A 395 16.08 3.34 17.32
C THR A 395 14.83 2.71 16.69
N GLY A 396 14.99 2.02 15.56
CA GLY A 396 13.86 1.33 14.92
C GLY A 396 13.40 0.08 15.66
N GLY A 397 14.32 -0.65 16.29
CA GLY A 397 14.05 -1.87 17.06
C GLY A 397 13.83 -3.13 16.22
N ILE A 398 13.55 -3.01 14.93
CA ILE A 398 13.32 -4.13 14.02
C ILE A 398 14.53 -4.33 13.10
N HIS A 399 15.00 -5.58 13.00
CA HIS A 399 15.84 -6.02 11.90
C HIS A 399 15.01 -6.94 11.02
N ARG A 400 14.54 -6.40 9.89
CA ARG A 400 13.86 -7.19 8.88
C ARG A 400 14.92 -7.82 7.98
N TYR A 401 14.87 -9.13 7.87
CA TYR A 401 15.81 -9.91 7.08
C TYR A 401 15.06 -10.83 6.14
N SER A 402 15.52 -10.88 4.89
CA SER A 402 15.05 -11.83 3.89
C SER A 402 16.26 -12.50 3.25
N TRP A 403 16.17 -13.80 3.05
CA TRP A 403 17.09 -14.57 2.23
C TRP A 403 16.39 -14.91 0.93
N CYS A 404 16.88 -14.33 -0.16
CA CYS A 404 16.30 -14.44 -1.49
C CYS A 404 17.10 -15.45 -2.32
N THR A 405 16.40 -16.38 -2.95
CA THR A 405 16.95 -17.31 -3.95
C THR A 405 15.95 -17.44 -5.10
N PRO A 406 16.33 -17.98 -6.27
CA PRO A 406 15.37 -18.19 -7.35
C PRO A 406 14.26 -19.19 -7.01
N ALA A 407 14.51 -20.13 -6.08
CA ALA A 407 13.57 -21.19 -5.72
C ALA A 407 12.67 -20.83 -4.53
N PHE A 408 13.16 -20.01 -3.61
CA PHE A 408 12.42 -19.60 -2.42
C PHE A 408 12.90 -18.27 -1.87
N ILE A 409 11.99 -17.56 -1.19
CA ILE A 409 12.31 -16.39 -0.37
C ILE A 409 11.84 -16.67 1.05
N MET A 410 12.77 -16.65 2.00
CA MET A 410 12.48 -16.79 3.43
C MET A 410 12.72 -15.46 4.14
N GLY A 411 11.82 -15.02 5.01
CA GLY A 411 12.03 -13.78 5.73
C GLY A 411 11.30 -13.65 7.05
N THR A 412 11.77 -12.69 7.83
CA THR A 412 11.38 -12.48 9.22
C THR A 412 11.56 -11.02 9.66
N LEU A 413 10.89 -10.66 10.76
CA LEU A 413 11.14 -9.45 11.53
C LEU A 413 11.82 -9.85 12.85
N MET A 414 13.14 -9.79 12.90
CA MET A 414 13.90 -10.07 14.12
C MET A 414 13.83 -8.87 15.06
N VAL A 415 13.49 -9.12 16.32
CA VAL A 415 13.29 -8.08 17.32
C VAL A 415 13.90 -8.47 18.66
N LYS A 416 14.27 -7.46 19.45
CA LYS A 416 14.69 -7.68 20.84
C LYS A 416 13.50 -8.14 21.70
N PRO A 417 13.74 -8.96 22.74
CA PRO A 417 12.72 -9.36 23.68
C PRO A 417 12.28 -8.17 24.53
N ARG A 418 11.21 -7.48 24.11
CA ARG A 418 10.66 -6.29 24.76
C ARG A 418 9.17 -6.47 25.04
N PRO A 419 8.62 -5.84 26.10
CA PRO A 419 7.19 -5.80 26.36
C PRO A 419 6.39 -5.35 25.14
N ALA A 420 5.20 -5.92 24.93
CA ALA A 420 4.36 -5.57 23.77
C ALA A 420 3.99 -4.07 23.73
N SER A 421 3.85 -3.43 24.89
CA SER A 421 3.57 -2.00 25.03
C SER A 421 4.67 -1.07 24.51
N GLU A 422 5.91 -1.56 24.34
CA GLU A 422 7.00 -0.77 23.76
C GLU A 422 6.94 -0.71 22.22
N TRP A 423 6.09 -1.53 21.59
CA TRP A 423 5.96 -1.57 20.14
C TRP A 423 4.65 -0.92 19.74
N THR A 424 4.68 -0.16 18.65
CA THR A 424 3.42 0.26 18.03
C THR A 424 2.61 -0.96 17.64
N HIS A 425 1.30 -0.91 17.89
CA HIS A 425 0.39 -1.98 17.51
C HIS A 425 0.49 -2.28 16.01
N ILE A 426 0.64 -1.25 15.17
CA ILE A 426 0.76 -1.41 13.71
C ILE A 426 2.05 -2.14 13.25
N SER A 427 3.16 -2.05 14.01
CA SER A 427 4.41 -2.76 13.68
C SER A 427 4.52 -4.16 14.30
N SER A 428 3.73 -4.45 15.34
CA SER A 428 3.77 -5.69 16.13
C SER A 428 2.60 -6.63 15.86
N GLN A 429 1.54 -6.12 15.23
CA GLN A 429 0.35 -6.89 14.92
C GLN A 429 0.62 -7.90 13.81
N ASN A 430 0.21 -9.14 14.06
CA ASN A 430 0.12 -10.23 13.09
C ASN A 430 1.35 -10.30 12.19
N ARG A 431 2.53 -10.36 12.82
CA ARG A 431 3.78 -10.45 12.08
C ARG A 431 3.86 -11.78 11.34
N TRP A 432 4.19 -11.67 10.06
CA TRP A 432 4.43 -12.77 9.15
C TRP A 432 5.93 -13.04 9.08
N HIS A 433 6.28 -14.30 9.36
CA HIS A 433 7.60 -14.87 9.25
C HIS A 433 7.41 -16.18 8.50
N GLY A 434 8.28 -16.52 7.56
CA GLY A 434 8.09 -17.73 6.79
C GLY A 434 8.81 -17.73 5.46
N VAL A 435 8.43 -18.67 4.62
CA VAL A 435 9.01 -18.90 3.30
C VAL A 435 7.92 -19.01 2.25
N ILE A 436 8.18 -18.44 1.08
CA ILE A 436 7.43 -18.68 -0.17
C ILE A 436 8.33 -19.43 -1.15
N PHE A 437 7.74 -20.22 -2.04
CA PHE A 437 8.43 -21.02 -3.06
C PHE A 437 7.95 -20.64 -4.46
N ALA A 438 8.81 -20.88 -5.45
CA ALA A 438 8.46 -20.75 -6.87
C ALA A 438 7.38 -21.76 -7.31
N GLY A 439 6.65 -21.43 -8.37
CA GLY A 439 5.77 -22.35 -9.10
C GLY A 439 4.30 -22.37 -8.66
N HIS A 440 3.95 -21.76 -7.52
CA HIS A 440 2.55 -21.58 -7.15
C HIS A 440 2.37 -20.39 -6.19
N PRO A 441 1.36 -19.52 -6.37
CA PRO A 441 1.18 -18.34 -5.53
C PRO A 441 1.03 -18.69 -4.04
N ASP A 442 0.40 -19.83 -3.72
CA ASP A 442 0.20 -20.30 -2.34
C ASP A 442 1.23 -21.34 -1.85
N ALA A 443 2.31 -21.59 -2.60
CA ALA A 443 3.40 -22.44 -2.09
C ALA A 443 4.18 -21.69 -1.00
N ARG A 444 3.83 -21.94 0.27
CA ARG A 444 4.41 -21.23 1.42
C ARG A 444 4.33 -22.02 2.72
N ILE A 445 5.23 -21.71 3.65
CA ILE A 445 5.19 -22.19 5.04
C ILE A 445 5.27 -20.98 5.95
N VAL A 446 4.30 -20.84 6.85
CA VAL A 446 4.15 -19.66 7.72
C VAL A 446 3.87 -20.10 9.16
N PRO A 447 4.87 -20.07 10.06
CA PRO A 447 4.63 -20.21 11.48
C PRO A 447 3.72 -19.09 12.01
N GLN A 448 2.62 -19.48 12.65
CA GLN A 448 1.67 -18.54 13.24
C GLN A 448 1.28 -18.96 14.64
N CYS A 449 1.13 -17.98 15.52
CA CYS A 449 0.50 -18.14 16.81
C CYS A 449 -0.97 -17.74 16.69
N GLN A 450 -1.88 -18.64 17.02
CA GLN A 450 -3.32 -18.33 17.02
C GLN A 450 -3.61 -17.18 17.98
N ALA A 451 -4.32 -16.16 17.48
CA ALA A 451 -4.82 -15.05 18.29
C ALA A 451 -5.98 -15.51 19.19
N ALA A 452 -6.08 -14.95 20.40
CA ALA A 452 -7.15 -15.29 21.34
C ALA A 452 -8.55 -14.94 20.80
N ASP A 453 -8.67 -13.83 20.05
CA ASP A 453 -9.89 -13.43 19.35
C ASP A 453 -10.01 -14.03 17.94
N GLY A 454 -9.08 -14.91 17.57
CA GLY A 454 -8.95 -15.49 16.24
C GLY A 454 -8.50 -14.51 15.14
N ARG A 455 -8.21 -13.25 15.45
CA ARG A 455 -7.98 -12.19 14.45
C ARG A 455 -6.67 -11.43 14.63
N VAL A 456 -6.34 -11.00 15.86
CA VAL A 456 -5.24 -10.08 16.16
C VAL A 456 -4.36 -10.64 17.27
N ALA A 457 -3.07 -10.79 16.96
CA ALA A 457 -2.05 -11.05 17.95
C ALA A 457 -0.91 -10.03 17.82
N HIS A 458 -0.45 -9.50 18.95
CA HIS A 458 0.69 -8.57 19.00
C HIS A 458 1.92 -9.31 19.53
N ASN A 459 3.06 -9.17 18.85
CA ASN A 459 4.34 -9.76 19.28
C ASN A 459 4.24 -11.22 19.74
N ALA A 460 3.47 -12.04 19.02
CA ALA A 460 3.13 -13.39 19.47
C ALA A 460 4.29 -14.38 19.48
N GLN A 461 5.34 -14.08 18.72
CA GLN A 461 6.50 -14.94 18.52
C GLN A 461 7.78 -14.13 18.39
N TRP A 462 8.88 -14.70 18.87
CA TRP A 462 10.23 -14.31 18.45
C TRP A 462 10.67 -15.15 17.29
N SER A 463 11.59 -14.58 16.51
CA SER A 463 12.22 -15.31 15.44
C SER A 463 13.64 -14.82 15.19
N VAL A 464 14.49 -15.74 14.81
CA VAL A 464 15.85 -15.51 14.31
C VAL A 464 15.99 -16.25 13.00
N GLN A 465 16.62 -15.61 12.03
CA GLN A 465 16.90 -16.22 10.75
C GLN A 465 18.36 -15.98 10.36
N SER A 466 18.97 -16.99 9.74
CA SER A 466 20.22 -16.87 9.02
C SER A 466 20.06 -17.66 7.72
N GLU A 467 20.18 -16.97 6.59
CA GLU A 467 19.97 -17.53 5.25
C GLU A 467 18.65 -18.33 5.18
N GLY A 468 18.71 -19.60 4.77
CA GLY A 468 17.57 -20.52 4.67
C GLY A 468 17.13 -21.18 5.98
N THR A 469 17.62 -20.73 7.14
CA THR A 469 17.23 -21.26 8.46
C THR A 469 16.44 -20.23 9.24
N LEU A 470 15.19 -20.54 9.60
CA LEU A 470 14.31 -19.72 10.44
C LEU A 470 13.91 -20.50 11.69
N ILE A 471 14.17 -19.93 12.86
CA ILE A 471 13.71 -20.43 14.16
C ILE A 471 12.65 -19.47 14.67
N CYS A 472 11.46 -19.99 14.99
CA CYS A 472 10.38 -19.24 15.61
C CYS A 472 10.04 -19.82 16.98
N GLN A 473 9.83 -18.95 17.97
CA GLN A 473 9.42 -19.32 19.32
C GLN A 473 8.17 -18.54 19.70
N LYS A 474 7.06 -19.25 19.99
CA LYS A 474 5.86 -18.65 20.57
C LYS A 474 6.20 -18.05 21.95
N LEU A 475 5.74 -16.84 22.21
CA LEU A 475 5.87 -16.21 23.52
C LEU A 475 4.72 -16.62 24.43
N LYS A 476 4.99 -16.71 25.74
CA LYS A 476 3.97 -16.99 26.76
C LYS A 476 2.96 -15.85 26.94
N THR A 477 3.27 -14.66 26.41
CA THR A 477 2.54 -13.41 26.65
C THR A 477 1.22 -13.27 25.87
N ASN A 478 0.72 -14.36 25.26
CA ASN A 478 -0.57 -14.38 24.56
C ASN A 478 -1.48 -15.50 25.06
#